data_AF-A0A5E4HIC3-F1
#
_entry.id   AF-A0A5E4HIC3-F1
#
_cell.length_a   1.000
_cell.length_b   1.000
_cell.length_c   1.000
_cell.angle_alpha   90.00
_cell.angle_beta   90.00
_cell.angle_gamma   90.00
#
_symmetry.space_group_name_H-M   'P 1'
#
loop_
_entity.id
_entity.type
_entity.pdbx_description
1 polymer ?
#
loop_
_entity_poly.entity_id
_entity_poly.type
_entity_poly.pdbx_seq_one_letter_code
_entity_poly.pdbx_strand_id
1 'polypeptide(L)'
;MPQASHVQLHSPKWSHPLDHGFMYALSSLGDLTEYWLEVRGGHIREGFADYLQSREWDHANGGSGVQSHVHTREGRVLSVLVDVEQGKEERRSMVKVFIDFQDKVHQGMLEAINRSGTIFVNENGGYFELSESVKVLATVELKNWILPGDPRVRLLQWQDGGHYYAKVGNEDVVLYGKQKWDTKEEAQDAAKKWLLRNAQ
;
A
#
# COMPACT_ATOMS: atom_id res chain seq x y z
N MET A 1 2.69 12.00 -15.63
CA MET A 1 3.23 12.04 -14.26
C MET A 1 2.15 11.52 -13.33
N PRO A 2 2.47 10.63 -12.38
CA PRO A 2 1.47 10.02 -11.51
C PRO A 2 0.73 11.09 -10.69
N GLN A 3 -0.53 10.81 -10.38
CA GLN A 3 -1.37 11.71 -9.60
C GLN A 3 -1.86 11.03 -8.32
N ALA A 4 -2.00 11.83 -7.26
CA ALA A 4 -2.67 11.42 -6.03
C ALA A 4 -3.84 12.34 -5.71
N SER A 5 -4.94 11.76 -5.25
CA SER A 5 -6.15 12.48 -4.87
C SER A 5 -6.53 12.17 -3.44
N HIS A 6 -6.81 13.19 -2.64
CA HIS A 6 -7.41 13.04 -1.31
C HIS A 6 -8.89 12.76 -1.49
N VAL A 7 -9.33 11.55 -1.12
CA VAL A 7 -10.68 11.06 -1.40
C VAL A 7 -11.46 10.72 -0.14
N GLN A 8 -12.74 11.08 -0.16
CA GLN A 8 -13.72 10.74 0.86
C GLN A 8 -14.90 9.98 0.24
N LEU A 9 -15.31 8.89 0.89
CA LEU A 9 -16.48 8.12 0.48
C LEU A 9 -17.68 8.50 1.35
N HIS A 10 -18.73 8.99 0.70
CA HIS A 10 -20.00 9.34 1.31
C HIS A 10 -20.97 8.17 1.12
N SER A 11 -21.55 7.69 2.21
CA SER A 11 -22.58 6.66 2.18
C SER A 11 -23.82 7.17 2.88
N PRO A 12 -25.03 6.99 2.31
CA PRO A 12 -26.27 7.31 3.00
C PRO A 12 -26.45 6.54 4.32
N LYS A 13 -25.69 5.45 4.51
CA LYS A 13 -25.73 4.60 5.71
C LYS A 13 -24.86 5.11 6.87
N TRP A 14 -23.96 6.06 6.63
CA TRP A 14 -23.02 6.54 7.64
C TRP A 14 -23.23 8.03 7.91
N SER A 15 -23.18 8.43 9.19
CA SER A 15 -23.35 9.82 9.61
C SER A 15 -22.17 10.72 9.23
N HIS A 16 -21.02 10.13 8.93
CA HIS A 16 -19.80 10.82 8.52
C HIS A 16 -19.19 10.14 7.30
N PRO A 17 -18.60 10.91 6.37
CA PRO A 17 -17.86 10.34 5.25
C PRO A 17 -16.63 9.58 5.74
N LEU A 18 -16.29 8.47 5.06
CA LEU A 18 -15.04 7.77 5.28
C LEU A 18 -13.92 8.49 4.55
N ASP A 19 -12.95 8.98 5.32
CA ASP A 19 -11.75 9.61 4.78
C ASP A 19 -10.66 8.56 4.52
N HIS A 20 -10.26 8.45 3.25
CA HIS A 20 -9.23 7.51 2.82
C HIS A 20 -7.85 8.18 2.65
N GLY A 21 -7.73 9.48 2.90
CA GLY A 21 -6.51 10.23 2.65
C GLY A 21 -6.16 10.30 1.16
N PHE A 22 -4.88 10.53 0.85
CA PHE A 22 -4.40 10.50 -0.52
C PHE A 22 -4.31 9.07 -1.04
N MET A 23 -4.84 8.86 -2.24
CA MET A 23 -4.78 7.61 -3.00
C MET A 23 -4.28 7.89 -4.41
N TYR A 24 -3.61 6.91 -5.04
CA TYR A 24 -3.19 7.03 -6.43
C TYR A 24 -4.43 7.12 -7.31
N ALA A 25 -4.49 8.12 -8.17
CA ALA A 25 -5.56 8.27 -9.15
C ALA A 25 -5.07 7.71 -10.49
N LEU A 26 -5.59 6.54 -10.89
CA LEU A 26 -5.23 5.89 -12.14
C LEU A 26 -6.40 6.00 -13.11
N SER A 27 -6.18 6.64 -14.26
CA SER A 27 -7.27 6.95 -15.21
C SER A 27 -7.04 6.37 -16.61
N SER A 28 -5.94 5.65 -16.80
CA SER A 28 -5.58 5.08 -18.09
C SER A 28 -4.81 3.77 -17.93
N LEU A 29 -4.71 3.02 -19.02
CA LEU A 29 -3.82 1.86 -19.10
C LEU A 29 -2.37 2.25 -18.82
N GLY A 30 -1.93 3.44 -19.28
CA GLY A 30 -0.59 3.96 -19.02
C GLY A 30 -0.32 4.12 -17.53
N ASP A 31 -1.23 4.79 -16.80
CA ASP A 31 -1.10 4.96 -15.34
C ASP A 31 -1.09 3.62 -14.62
N LEU A 32 -1.94 2.68 -15.06
CA LEU A 32 -2.02 1.35 -14.47
C LEU A 32 -0.74 0.56 -14.68
N THR A 33 -0.18 0.58 -15.90
CA THR A 33 1.08 -0.10 -16.21
C THR A 33 2.23 0.49 -15.40
N GLU A 34 2.36 1.82 -15.33
CA GLU A 34 3.39 2.47 -14.52
C GLU A 34 3.23 2.14 -13.02
N TYR A 35 2.02 2.20 -12.47
CA TYR A 35 1.74 1.79 -11.10
C TYR A 35 2.16 0.34 -10.83
N TRP A 36 1.91 -0.57 -11.78
CA TRP A 36 2.30 -1.97 -11.64
C TRP A 36 3.81 -2.17 -11.60
N LEU A 37 4.54 -1.44 -12.44
CA LEU A 37 6.00 -1.53 -12.52
C LEU A 37 6.66 -0.92 -11.28
N GLU A 38 6.20 0.28 -10.88
CA GLU A 38 6.87 1.10 -9.87
C GLU A 38 6.43 0.80 -8.43
N VAL A 39 5.18 0.38 -8.23
CA VAL A 39 4.62 0.13 -6.88
C VAL A 39 4.37 -1.36 -6.65
N ARG A 40 3.47 -1.96 -7.43
CA ARG A 40 3.06 -3.35 -7.18
C ARG A 40 4.18 -4.35 -7.42
N GLY A 41 5.09 -4.09 -8.35
CA GLY A 41 6.25 -4.93 -8.61
C GLY A 41 7.14 -5.11 -7.38
N GLY A 42 7.22 -4.08 -6.53
CA GLY A 42 7.88 -4.16 -5.22
C GLY A 42 7.15 -5.13 -4.28
N HIS A 43 5.84 -4.94 -4.09
CA HIS A 43 5.04 -5.79 -3.20
C HIS A 43 5.03 -7.26 -3.64
N ILE A 44 4.97 -7.52 -4.96
CA ILE A 44 5.08 -8.88 -5.52
C ILE A 44 6.40 -9.52 -5.10
N ARG A 45 7.52 -8.81 -5.30
CA ARG A 45 8.86 -9.32 -5.02
C ARG A 45 9.04 -9.60 -3.54
N GLU A 46 8.65 -8.65 -2.70
CA GLU A 46 8.69 -8.77 -1.24
C GLU A 46 7.81 -9.91 -0.76
N GLY A 47 6.58 -10.02 -1.26
CA GLY A 47 5.66 -11.08 -0.85
C GLY A 47 6.09 -12.47 -1.27
N PHE A 48 6.66 -12.61 -2.45
CA PHE A 48 7.21 -13.89 -2.90
C PHE A 48 8.42 -14.29 -2.06
N ALA A 49 9.32 -13.36 -1.74
CA ALA A 49 10.48 -13.62 -0.89
C ALA A 49 10.07 -13.97 0.54
N ASP A 50 9.14 -13.22 1.14
CA ASP A 50 8.60 -13.45 2.47
C ASP A 50 7.93 -14.83 2.59
N TYR A 51 7.16 -15.23 1.57
CA TYR A 51 6.58 -16.57 1.51
C TYR A 51 7.67 -17.67 1.51
N LEU A 52 8.70 -17.55 0.67
CA LEU A 52 9.77 -18.54 0.60
C LEU A 52 10.54 -18.65 1.92
N GLN A 53 10.94 -17.50 2.48
CA GLN A 53 11.66 -17.44 3.75
C GLN A 53 10.83 -18.04 4.90
N SER A 54 9.52 -17.82 4.91
CA SER A 54 8.62 -18.41 5.89
C SER A 54 8.63 -19.94 5.82
N ARG A 55 8.62 -20.51 4.61
CA ARG A 55 8.63 -21.97 4.42
C ARG A 55 9.97 -22.59 4.78
N GLU A 56 11.07 -21.91 4.49
CA GLU A 56 12.41 -22.33 4.94
C GLU A 56 12.51 -22.32 6.46
N TRP A 57 11.99 -21.27 7.11
CA TRP A 57 11.92 -21.19 8.57
C TRP A 57 11.12 -22.36 9.14
N ASP A 58 9.93 -22.65 8.59
CA ASP A 58 9.06 -23.72 9.09
C ASP A 58 9.76 -25.07 8.99
N HIS A 59 10.40 -25.33 7.84
CA HIS A 59 11.18 -26.55 7.63
C HIS A 59 12.34 -26.67 8.61
N ALA A 60 13.08 -25.59 8.87
CA ALA A 60 14.23 -25.59 9.78
C ALA A 60 13.84 -25.80 11.25
N ASN A 61 12.62 -25.43 11.65
CA ASN A 61 12.17 -25.47 13.05
C ASN A 61 11.13 -26.56 13.33
N GLY A 62 10.93 -27.51 12.40
CA GLY A 62 9.98 -28.61 12.57
C GLY A 62 8.51 -28.17 12.60
N GLY A 63 8.23 -26.96 12.11
CA GLY A 63 6.88 -26.42 12.00
C GLY A 63 6.11 -27.11 10.88
N SER A 64 4.87 -27.51 11.16
CA SER A 64 3.95 -28.12 10.18
C SER A 64 2.94 -27.12 9.59
N GLY A 65 3.15 -25.82 9.81
CA GLY A 65 2.06 -24.84 9.78
C GLY A 65 2.20 -23.78 8.69
N VAL A 66 1.22 -23.81 7.78
CA VAL A 66 0.90 -22.87 6.68
C VAL A 66 0.87 -21.36 7.03
N GLN A 67 1.01 -20.96 8.29
CA GLN A 67 0.75 -19.58 8.74
C GLN A 67 1.81 -18.96 9.68
N SER A 68 2.89 -19.66 10.04
CA SER A 68 3.65 -19.24 11.24
C SER A 68 4.53 -17.99 11.05
N HIS A 69 4.98 -17.66 9.83
CA HIS A 69 5.96 -16.56 9.66
C HIS A 69 5.76 -15.66 8.44
N VAL A 70 4.59 -15.69 7.80
CA VAL A 70 4.33 -14.84 6.63
C VAL A 70 3.86 -13.44 7.05
N HIS A 71 4.69 -12.43 6.79
CA HIS A 71 4.49 -11.06 7.27
C HIS A 71 3.79 -10.14 6.28
N THR A 72 4.00 -10.37 4.98
CA THR A 72 3.46 -9.55 3.89
C THR A 72 2.06 -10.01 3.48
N ARG A 73 1.28 -9.11 2.89
CA ARG A 73 -0.07 -9.45 2.39
C ARG A 73 0.02 -10.35 1.16
N GLU A 74 0.90 -10.01 0.23
CA GLU A 74 1.18 -10.77 -0.98
C GLU A 74 1.69 -12.18 -0.65
N GLY A 75 2.58 -12.32 0.34
CA GLY A 75 3.04 -13.63 0.80
C GLY A 75 1.89 -14.46 1.40
N ARG A 76 0.97 -13.83 2.14
CA ARG A 76 -0.21 -14.53 2.69
C ARG A 76 -1.16 -15.00 1.60
N VAL A 77 -1.43 -14.15 0.61
CA VAL A 77 -2.22 -14.53 -0.57
C VAL A 77 -1.56 -15.70 -1.29
N LEU A 78 -0.25 -15.63 -1.51
CA LEU A 78 0.50 -16.71 -2.14
C LEU A 78 0.40 -18.01 -1.36
N SER A 79 0.49 -17.96 -0.03
CA SER A 79 0.31 -19.15 0.81
C SER A 79 -1.04 -19.81 0.57
N VAL A 80 -2.13 -19.04 0.68
CA VAL A 80 -3.50 -19.56 0.47
C VAL A 80 -3.64 -20.15 -0.93
N LEU A 81 -3.12 -19.47 -1.94
CA LEU A 81 -3.17 -19.94 -3.33
C LEU A 81 -2.44 -21.26 -3.53
N VAL A 82 -1.27 -21.43 -2.90
CA VAL A 82 -0.49 -22.67 -2.95
C VAL A 82 -1.23 -23.81 -2.26
N ASP A 83 -1.80 -23.57 -1.07
CA ASP A 83 -2.52 -24.61 -0.33
C ASP A 83 -3.74 -25.12 -1.11
N VAL A 84 -4.48 -24.20 -1.75
CA VAL A 84 -5.60 -24.55 -2.64
C VAL A 84 -5.11 -25.38 -3.84
N GLU A 85 -3.92 -25.10 -4.36
CA GLU A 85 -3.35 -25.85 -5.49
C GLU A 85 -2.90 -27.27 -5.09
N GLN A 86 -2.45 -27.48 -3.85
CA GLN A 86 -2.01 -28.80 -3.35
C GLN A 86 -3.12 -29.86 -3.39
N GLY A 87 -4.38 -29.45 -3.28
CA GLY A 87 -5.55 -30.34 -3.33
C GLY A 87 -5.96 -30.79 -4.73
N LYS A 88 -5.30 -30.32 -5.80
CA LYS A 88 -5.70 -30.62 -7.19
C LYS A 88 -4.96 -31.83 -7.76
N GLU A 89 -5.64 -32.57 -8.65
CA GLU A 89 -5.05 -33.68 -9.42
C GLU A 89 -3.96 -33.17 -10.37
N GLU A 90 -4.25 -32.11 -11.13
CA GLU A 90 -3.28 -31.41 -11.97
C GLU A 90 -2.85 -30.11 -11.30
N ARG A 91 -1.66 -30.14 -10.68
CA ARG A 91 -1.10 -29.01 -9.96
C ARG A 91 -0.31 -28.10 -10.89
N ARG A 92 -0.63 -26.81 -10.88
CA ARG A 92 0.19 -25.80 -11.55
C ARG A 92 1.37 -25.41 -10.68
N SER A 93 2.44 -24.89 -11.29
CA SER A 93 3.53 -24.31 -10.53
C SER A 93 3.04 -23.09 -9.74
N MET A 94 3.59 -22.88 -8.54
CA MET A 94 3.27 -21.72 -7.70
C MET A 94 3.45 -20.40 -8.46
N VAL A 95 4.50 -20.31 -9.28
CA VAL A 95 4.76 -19.14 -10.14
C VAL A 95 3.58 -18.90 -11.08
N LYS A 96 3.05 -19.94 -11.74
CA LYS A 96 1.89 -19.81 -12.63
C LYS A 96 0.63 -19.39 -11.88
N VAL A 97 0.37 -19.98 -10.72
CA VAL A 97 -0.79 -19.62 -9.90
C VAL A 97 -0.74 -18.14 -9.47
N PHE A 98 0.44 -17.67 -9.08
CA PHE A 98 0.63 -16.29 -8.65
C PHE A 98 0.51 -15.30 -9.82
N ILE A 99 1.13 -15.59 -10.97
CA ILE A 99 0.99 -14.78 -12.18
C ILE A 99 -0.49 -14.67 -12.59
N ASP A 100 -1.20 -15.80 -12.65
CA ASP A 100 -2.63 -15.80 -13.00
C ASP A 100 -3.48 -14.97 -12.04
N PHE A 101 -3.12 -14.95 -10.76
CA PHE A 101 -3.78 -14.11 -9.76
C PHE A 101 -3.50 -12.63 -10.00
N GLN A 102 -2.23 -12.24 -10.20
CA GLN A 102 -1.88 -10.84 -10.46
C GLN A 102 -2.49 -10.35 -11.77
N ASP A 103 -2.52 -11.18 -12.82
CA ASP A 103 -3.16 -10.86 -14.10
C ASP A 103 -4.65 -10.57 -13.89
N LYS A 104 -5.37 -11.38 -13.10
CA LYS A 104 -6.78 -11.12 -12.79
C LYS A 104 -6.98 -9.81 -12.04
N VAL A 105 -6.11 -9.48 -11.09
CA VAL A 105 -6.17 -8.20 -10.38
C VAL A 105 -5.93 -7.04 -11.34
N HIS A 106 -4.92 -7.15 -12.21
CA HIS A 106 -4.61 -6.15 -13.24
C HIS A 106 -5.79 -5.94 -14.19
N GLN A 107 -6.37 -7.02 -14.72
CA GLN A 107 -7.53 -6.95 -15.61
C GLN A 107 -8.75 -6.32 -14.91
N GLY A 108 -9.02 -6.71 -13.66
CA GLY A 108 -10.12 -6.11 -12.89
C GLY A 108 -9.94 -4.59 -12.68
N MET A 109 -8.71 -4.13 -12.43
CA MET A 109 -8.41 -2.70 -12.35
C MET A 109 -8.60 -2.00 -13.70
N LEU A 110 -8.15 -2.61 -14.80
CA LEU A 110 -8.33 -2.06 -16.14
C LEU A 110 -9.81 -1.96 -16.54
N GLU A 111 -10.60 -2.99 -16.26
CA GLU A 111 -12.05 -2.99 -16.46
C GLU A 111 -12.74 -1.90 -15.63
N ALA A 112 -12.32 -1.71 -14.38
CA ALA A 112 -12.82 -0.66 -13.50
C ALA A 112 -12.48 0.75 -14.04
N ILE A 113 -11.26 0.97 -14.55
CA ILE A 113 -10.86 2.21 -15.23
C ILE A 113 -11.74 2.44 -16.47
N ASN A 114 -11.91 1.42 -17.32
CA ASN A 114 -12.72 1.53 -18.53
C ASN A 114 -14.19 1.87 -18.23
N ARG A 115 -14.72 1.38 -17.10
CA ARG A 115 -16.11 1.63 -16.67
C ARG A 115 -16.32 2.99 -16.03
N SER A 116 -15.40 3.40 -15.14
CA SER A 116 -15.58 4.58 -14.27
C SER A 116 -14.71 5.78 -14.62
N GLY A 117 -13.79 5.61 -15.58
CA GLY A 117 -12.80 6.60 -15.98
C GLY A 117 -11.57 6.63 -15.05
N THR A 118 -11.77 6.55 -13.74
CA THR A 118 -10.69 6.64 -12.75
C THR A 118 -10.93 5.65 -11.60
N ILE A 119 -9.87 4.97 -11.19
CA ILE A 119 -9.83 4.24 -9.92
C ILE A 119 -8.91 4.93 -8.92
N PHE A 120 -9.24 4.82 -7.64
CA PHE A 120 -8.41 5.27 -6.54
C PHE A 120 -7.78 4.06 -5.87
N VAL A 121 -6.46 4.03 -5.82
CA VAL A 121 -5.69 2.90 -5.28
C VAL A 121 -4.91 3.36 -4.05
N ASN A 122 -5.08 2.67 -2.91
CA ASN A 122 -4.27 2.96 -1.73
C ASN A 122 -2.87 2.35 -1.84
N GLU A 123 -2.00 2.70 -0.90
CA GLU A 123 -0.65 2.14 -0.78
C GLU A 123 -0.61 0.60 -0.75
N ASN A 124 -1.67 -0.07 -0.33
CA ASN A 124 -1.71 -1.51 -0.19
C ASN A 124 -2.30 -2.22 -1.43
N GLY A 125 -2.64 -1.48 -2.48
CA GLY A 125 -3.26 -2.02 -3.70
C GLY A 125 -4.76 -2.28 -3.61
N GLY A 126 -5.40 -1.96 -2.49
CA GLY A 126 -6.86 -1.92 -2.41
C GLY A 126 -7.37 -0.72 -3.21
N TYR A 127 -8.42 -0.92 -4.00
CA TYR A 127 -8.95 0.12 -4.88
C TYR A 127 -10.48 0.19 -4.89
N PHE A 128 -10.99 1.33 -5.32
CA PHE A 128 -12.39 1.51 -5.67
C PHE A 128 -12.54 2.47 -6.86
N GLU A 129 -13.69 2.39 -7.51
CA GLU A 129 -14.03 3.19 -8.69
C GLU A 129 -14.52 4.58 -8.30
N LEU A 130 -14.23 5.55 -9.15
CA LEU A 130 -14.93 6.83 -9.12
C LEU A 130 -16.44 6.59 -9.28
N SER A 131 -17.22 7.18 -8.37
CA SER A 131 -18.68 7.11 -8.37
C SER A 131 -19.24 8.37 -7.72
N GLU A 132 -20.55 8.55 -7.78
CA GLU A 132 -21.24 9.70 -7.14
C GLU A 132 -21.02 9.76 -5.63
N SER A 133 -20.75 8.62 -5.00
CA SER A 133 -20.43 8.50 -3.57
C SER A 133 -19.00 8.96 -3.23
N VAL A 134 -18.14 9.17 -4.23
CA VAL A 134 -16.74 9.55 -4.01
C VAL A 134 -16.58 11.05 -4.20
N LYS A 135 -16.06 11.72 -3.17
CA LYS A 135 -15.70 13.13 -3.21
C LYS A 135 -14.18 13.28 -3.22
N VAL A 136 -13.65 13.89 -4.28
CA VAL A 136 -12.24 14.30 -4.36
C VAL A 136 -12.10 15.68 -3.70
N LEU A 137 -11.30 15.76 -2.64
CA LEU A 137 -11.07 16.99 -1.89
C LEU A 137 -9.88 17.79 -2.42
N ALA A 138 -8.84 17.09 -2.89
CA ALA A 138 -7.63 17.68 -3.44
C ALA A 138 -6.96 16.70 -4.41
N THR A 139 -6.21 17.22 -5.37
CA THR A 139 -5.38 16.43 -6.29
C THR A 139 -4.00 17.06 -6.40
N VAL A 140 -2.97 16.22 -6.41
CA VAL A 140 -1.58 16.65 -6.58
C VAL A 140 -0.87 15.78 -7.61
N GLU A 141 0.06 16.38 -8.32
CA GLU A 141 1.01 15.64 -9.14
C GLU A 141 2.14 15.10 -8.29
N LEU A 142 2.53 13.87 -8.55
CA LEU A 142 3.62 13.21 -7.88
C LEU A 142 4.86 13.18 -8.77
N LYS A 143 6.01 13.50 -8.18
CA LYS A 143 7.32 13.33 -8.85
C LYS A 143 7.76 11.87 -8.86
N ASN A 144 7.36 11.11 -7.85
CA ASN A 144 7.63 9.69 -7.64
C ASN A 144 6.38 9.01 -7.08
N TRP A 145 6.26 7.69 -7.18
CA TRP A 145 5.11 6.93 -6.68
C TRP A 145 5.08 6.85 -5.15
N ILE A 146 4.94 8.00 -4.49
CA ILE A 146 4.87 8.18 -3.04
C ILE A 146 3.66 9.04 -2.72
N LEU A 147 2.70 8.50 -1.97
CA LEU A 147 1.48 9.25 -1.61
C LEU A 147 1.78 10.35 -0.59
N PRO A 148 1.18 11.55 -0.73
CA PRO A 148 1.27 12.58 0.29
C PRO A 148 0.59 12.12 1.59
N GLY A 149 1.29 12.23 2.72
CA GLY A 149 0.77 11.70 3.99
C GLY A 149 0.90 10.17 4.12
N ASP A 150 1.80 9.58 3.34
CA ASP A 150 2.30 8.20 3.45
C ASP A 150 2.31 7.70 4.90
N PRO A 151 1.70 6.55 5.24
CA PRO A 151 1.71 6.00 6.60
C PRO A 151 3.07 5.44 7.02
N ARG A 152 4.09 5.49 6.17
CA ARG A 152 5.49 5.57 6.59
C ARG A 152 5.68 6.72 7.58
N VAL A 153 4.99 7.85 7.40
CA VAL A 153 4.93 8.98 8.33
C VAL A 153 4.13 8.58 9.57
N ARG A 154 4.83 8.04 10.58
CA ARG A 154 4.25 7.74 11.88
C ARG A 154 4.55 8.88 12.84
N LEU A 155 3.50 9.47 13.41
CA LEU A 155 3.63 10.42 14.52
C LEU A 155 3.48 9.66 15.84
N LEU A 156 4.52 9.68 16.66
CA LEU A 156 4.57 9.01 17.94
C LEU A 156 4.59 10.05 19.07
N GLN A 157 3.81 9.81 20.12
CA GLN A 157 3.87 10.54 21.38
C GLN A 157 3.94 9.52 22.50
N TRP A 158 4.87 9.72 23.44
CA TRP A 158 4.98 8.85 24.60
C TRP A 158 3.79 9.09 25.53
N GLN A 159 3.34 8.05 26.23
CA GLN A 159 2.36 8.22 27.30
C GLN A 159 2.96 9.19 28.34
N ASP A 160 2.26 10.30 28.61
CA ASP A 160 2.69 11.43 29.44
C ASP A 160 3.83 12.32 28.88
N GLY A 161 4.19 12.15 27.61
CA GLY A 161 5.20 12.98 26.94
C GLY A 161 4.64 14.26 26.31
N GLY A 162 5.33 15.39 26.50
CA GLY A 162 4.95 16.70 25.93
C GLY A 162 5.40 16.94 24.48
N HIS A 163 6.02 15.97 23.81
CA HIS A 163 6.58 16.13 22.48
C HIS A 163 6.16 15.01 21.53
N TYR A 164 6.06 15.35 20.25
CA TYR A 164 5.79 14.47 19.13
C TYR A 164 7.09 14.13 18.39
N TYR A 165 7.19 12.88 17.94
CA TYR A 165 8.24 12.38 17.07
C TYR A 165 7.62 11.99 15.74
N ALA A 166 8.34 12.22 14.65
CA ALA A 166 7.94 11.76 13.33
C ALA A 166 8.93 10.70 12.84
N LYS A 167 8.41 9.63 12.26
CA LYS A 167 9.19 8.60 11.57
C LYS A 167 8.71 8.50 10.14
N VAL A 168 9.59 8.19 9.18
CA VAL A 168 9.24 7.84 7.80
C VAL A 168 9.73 6.42 7.55
N GLY A 169 8.82 5.46 7.49
CA GLY A 169 9.13 4.04 7.40
C GLY A 169 9.73 3.59 8.73
N ASN A 170 10.97 3.13 8.70
CA ASN A 170 11.74 2.79 9.90
C ASN A 170 12.68 3.91 10.37
N GLU A 171 12.82 4.99 9.60
CA GLU A 171 13.75 6.08 9.90
C GLU A 171 13.12 7.15 10.80
N ASP A 172 13.93 7.72 11.67
CA ASP A 172 13.57 8.89 12.46
C ASP A 172 13.73 10.16 11.62
N VAL A 173 12.70 11.01 11.61
CA VAL A 173 12.78 12.30 10.95
C VAL A 173 13.69 13.20 11.76
N VAL A 174 14.81 13.62 11.15
CA VAL A 174 15.69 14.66 11.70
C VAL A 174 15.76 15.82 10.72
N LEU A 175 15.17 16.96 11.09
CA LEU A 175 15.12 18.15 10.25
C LEU A 175 15.85 19.30 10.95
N TYR A 176 16.92 19.80 10.33
CA TYR A 176 17.78 20.86 10.89
C TYR A 176 18.32 20.53 12.29
N GLY A 177 18.63 19.26 12.56
CA GLY A 177 19.11 18.78 13.87
C GLY A 177 18.01 18.60 14.93
N LYS A 178 16.74 18.85 14.61
CA LYS A 178 15.58 18.63 15.49
C LYS A 178 14.89 17.29 15.13
N GLN A 179 14.62 16.46 16.15
CA GLN A 179 13.97 15.13 16.02
C GLN A 179 12.61 15.02 16.76
N LYS A 180 12.25 16.05 17.53
CA LYS A 180 11.00 16.10 18.30
C LYS A 180 10.38 17.49 18.24
N TRP A 181 9.06 17.58 18.27
CA TRP A 181 8.30 18.83 18.12
C TRP A 181 7.25 18.96 19.22
N ASP A 182 6.83 20.19 19.51
CA ASP A 182 5.93 20.45 20.63
C ASP A 182 4.46 20.23 20.26
N THR A 183 4.15 20.26 18.96
CA THR A 183 2.81 20.02 18.42
C THR A 183 2.80 18.93 17.36
N LYS A 184 1.64 18.30 17.18
CA LYS A 184 1.43 17.25 16.17
C LYS A 184 1.57 17.83 14.77
N GLU A 185 1.08 19.05 14.57
CA GLU A 185 1.12 19.80 13.31
C GLU A 185 2.56 20.10 12.89
N GLU A 186 3.41 20.52 13.82
CA GLU A 186 4.84 20.73 13.58
C GLU A 186 5.57 19.44 13.22
N ALA A 187 5.29 18.34 13.92
CA ALA A 187 5.90 17.05 13.60
C ALA A 187 5.48 16.55 12.21
N GLN A 188 4.23 16.80 11.83
CA GLN A 188 3.72 16.43 10.51
C GLN A 188 4.31 17.30 9.39
N ASP A 189 4.46 18.61 9.61
CA ASP A 189 5.13 19.52 8.68
C ASP A 189 6.62 19.17 8.51
N ALA A 190 7.30 18.81 9.60
CA ALA A 190 8.68 18.38 9.55
C ALA A 190 8.87 17.08 8.75
N ALA A 191 7.98 16.11 8.92
CA ALA A 191 7.98 14.88 8.14
C ALA A 191 7.82 15.15 6.63
N LYS A 192 6.92 16.06 6.26
CA LYS A 192 6.72 16.47 4.86
C LYS A 192 7.98 17.12 4.28
N LYS A 193 8.60 18.05 5.02
CA LYS A 193 9.84 18.73 4.59
C LYS A 193 11.02 17.78 4.48
N TRP A 194 11.11 16.80 5.38
CA TRP A 194 12.14 15.77 5.34
C TRP A 194 11.97 14.86 4.12
N LEU A 195 10.75 14.43 3.80
CA LEU A 195 10.43 13.65 2.60
C LEU A 195 10.86 14.40 1.32
N LEU A 196 10.56 15.69 1.22
CA LEU A 196 10.93 16.51 0.06
C LEU A 196 12.45 16.67 -0.11
N ARG A 197 13.22 16.63 0.99
CA ARG A 197 14.68 16.73 0.96
C ARG A 197 15.37 15.42 0.59
N ASN A 198 14.83 14.29 1.04
CA ASN A 198 15.42 12.97 0.84
C ASN A 198 14.84 12.22 -0.37
N ALA A 199 13.92 12.85 -1.11
CA ALA A 199 13.41 12.37 -2.40
C ALA A 199 14.23 12.88 -3.61
N GLN A 200 15.42 13.46 -3.38
CA GLN A 200 16.43 13.80 -4.39
C GLN A 200 17.51 12.72 -4.42
#